data_AF-A0AAN6GJC8-F1
#
_entry.id   AF-A0AAN6GJC8-F1
#
_cell.length_a   1.000
_cell.length_b   1.000
_cell.length_c   1.000
_cell.angle_alpha   90.00
_cell.angle_beta   90.00
_cell.angle_gamma   90.00
#
_symmetry.space_group_name_H-M   'P 1'
#
loop_
_entity.id
_entity.type
_entity.pdbx_description
1 polymer ?
#
loop_
_entity_poly.entity_id
_entity_poly.type
_entity_poly.pdbx_seq_one_letter_code
_entity_poly.pdbx_strand_id
1 'polypeptide(L)' 'ENLTMALIGTLYGHTIQSKTLSALALAKYTSLEVKYVEVNPVNGSISKPEYKSKFSYGKM' A
#
# COMPACT_ATOMS: atom_id res chain seq x y z
N GLU A 1 0.27 18.15 -22.56
CA GLU A 1 0.41 16.68 -22.53
C GLU A 1 -0.21 16.12 -21.26
N ASN A 2 -0.82 14.92 -21.31
CA ASN A 2 -1.41 14.28 -20.13
C ASN A 2 -0.31 13.40 -19.48
N LEU A 3 0.36 13.93 -18.45
CA LEU A 3 1.37 13.20 -17.68
C LEU A 3 0.69 12.03 -16.98
N THR A 4 0.67 10.88 -17.64
CA THR A 4 0.34 9.60 -17.02
C THR A 4 1.44 9.33 -16.01
N MET A 5 1.23 9.75 -14.76
CA MET A 5 2.16 9.49 -13.67
C MET A 5 2.44 7.99 -13.68
N ALA A 6 3.70 7.60 -13.86
CA ALA A 6 4.05 6.20 -13.93
C ALA A 6 3.64 5.54 -12.61
N LEU A 7 2.79 4.51 -12.67
CA LEU A 7 2.34 3.80 -11.48
C LEU A 7 3.50 2.92 -10.99
N ILE A 8 4.11 3.32 -9.88
CA ILE A 8 5.42 2.79 -9.45
C ILE A 8 5.27 1.51 -8.66
N GLY A 9 4.08 1.30 -8.11
CA GLY A 9 3.76 0.06 -7.43
C GLY A 9 2.43 0.11 -6.70
N THR A 10 2.16 -0.99 -6.01
CA THR A 10 1.00 -1.12 -5.13
C THR A 10 1.47 -1.06 -3.69
N LEU A 11 1.00 -0.07 -2.93
CA LEU A 11 1.25 0.05 -1.51
C LEU A 11 0.13 -0.70 -0.76
N TYR A 12 0.49 -1.84 -0.18
CA TYR A 12 -0.39 -2.56 0.74
C TYR A 12 -0.15 -2.04 2.16
N GLY A 13 -1.17 -1.47 2.79
CA GLY A 13 -0.99 -0.90 4.11
C GLY A 13 -2.30 -0.52 4.78
N HIS A 14 -2.22 -0.10 6.03
CA HIS A 14 -3.35 0.43 6.78
C HIS A 14 -3.13 1.89 7.13
N THR A 15 -4.12 2.76 6.93
CA THR A 15 -4.02 4.20 7.21
C THR A 15 -3.75 4.53 8.67
N ILE A 16 -4.06 3.63 9.61
CA ILE A 16 -3.72 3.81 11.05
C ILE A 16 -2.24 3.53 11.32
N GLN A 17 -1.53 2.82 10.44
CA GLN A 17 -0.10 2.59 10.61
C GLN A 17 0.71 3.78 10.08
N SER A 18 1.59 4.30 10.92
CA SER A 18 2.48 5.43 10.60
C SER A 18 3.32 5.17 9.33
N LYS A 19 3.75 3.92 9.10
CA LYS A 19 4.55 3.55 7.92
C LYS A 19 3.78 3.73 6.60
N THR A 20 2.50 3.36 6.58
CA THR A 20 1.63 3.53 5.41
C THR A 20 1.44 5.01 5.10
N LEU A 21 1.17 5.82 6.14
CA LEU A 21 1.02 7.27 5.98
C LEU A 21 2.30 7.91 5.46
N SER A 22 3.46 7.54 5.99
CA SER A 22 4.75 8.04 5.51
C SER A 22 5.00 7.67 4.04
N ALA A 23 4.68 6.43 3.64
CA ALA A 23 4.84 6.00 2.25
C ALA A 23 3.90 6.74 1.28
N LEU A 24 2.63 6.94 1.67
CA LEU A 24 1.67 7.72 0.88
C LEU A 24 2.08 9.20 0.79
N ALA A 25 2.55 9.79 1.88
CA ALA A 25 3.03 11.16 1.90
C ALA A 25 4.27 11.33 1.01
N LEU A 26 5.22 10.39 1.07
CA LEU A 26 6.40 10.39 0.20
C LEU A 26 6.01 10.27 -1.27
N ALA A 27 5.08 9.37 -1.61
CA ALA A 27 4.58 9.20 -2.97
C ALA A 27 3.94 10.49 -3.50
N LYS A 28 3.10 11.15 -2.69
CA LYS A 28 2.54 12.47 -3.03
C LYS A 28 3.61 13.54 -3.21
N TYR A 29 4.63 13.57 -2.36
CA TYR A 29 5.71 14.56 -2.41
C TYR A 29 6.59 14.40 -3.65
N THR A 30 6.78 13.16 -4.09
CA THR A 30 7.62 12.81 -5.24
C THR A 30 6.84 12.75 -6.56
N SER A 31 5.55 13.12 -6.57
CA SER A 31 4.64 13.02 -7.72
C SER A 31 4.59 11.60 -8.32
N LEU A 32 4.76 10.59 -7.47
CA LEU A 32 4.74 9.19 -7.86
C LEU A 32 3.34 8.63 -7.64
N GLU A 33 2.77 7.98 -8.64
CA GLU A 33 1.46 7.33 -8.51
C GLU A 33 1.65 5.95 -7.87
N VAL A 34 1.09 5.78 -6.67
CA VAL A 34 1.07 4.49 -5.97
C VAL A 34 -0.36 4.02 -5.81
N LYS A 35 -0.62 2.77 -6.18
CA LYS A 35 -1.92 2.16 -5.96
C LYS A 35 -2.03 1.75 -4.49
N TYR A 36 -2.77 2.51 -3.70
CA TYR A 36 -3.03 2.15 -2.31
C TYR A 36 -4.07 1.03 -2.24
N VAL A 37 -3.71 -0.07 -1.57
CA VAL A 37 -4.63 -1.15 -1.22
C VAL A 37 -4.70 -1.20 0.29
N GLU A 38 -5.87 -0.87 0.83
CA GLU A 38 -6.09 -0.92 2.26
C GLU A 38 -6.11 -2.37 2.76
N VAL A 39 -5.20 -2.66 3.69
CA VAL A 39 -5.10 -3.94 4.37
C VAL A 39 -5.41 -3.72 5.83
N ASN A 40 -6.65 -3.98 6.22
CA ASN A 40 -7.06 -3.87 7.61
C ASN A 40 -6.63 -5.14 8.40
N PRO A 41 -5.69 -5.04 9.35
CA PRO A 41 -5.26 -6.19 10.14
C PRO A 41 -6.34 -6.63 11.14
N VAL A 42 -7.24 -5.72 11.55
CA VAL A 42 -8.34 -5.99 12.49
C VAL A 42 -9.44 -6.82 11.82
N ASN A 43 -9.69 -6.61 10.53
CA ASN A 43 -10.70 -7.35 9.77
C ASN A 43 -10.16 -8.64 9.12
N GLY A 44 -8.95 -9.07 9.49
CA GLY A 44 -8.33 -10.28 8.96
C GLY A 44 -7.86 -10.18 7.50
N SER A 45 -7.74 -8.98 6.92
CA SER A 45 -7.26 -8.81 5.53
C SER A 45 -5.83 -9.33 5.33
N ILE A 46 -5.00 -9.29 6.39
CA ILE A 46 -3.66 -9.91 6.43
C ILE A 46 -3.68 -11.44 6.35
N SER A 47 -4.82 -12.06 6.68
CA SER A 47 -5.01 -13.51 6.63
C SER A 47 -5.58 -14.01 5.31
N LYS A 48 -6.01 -13.09 4.43
CA LYS A 48 -6.51 -13.47 3.10
C LYS A 48 -5.41 -14.17 2.29
N PRO A 49 -5.75 -15.21 1.52
CA PRO A 49 -4.77 -15.95 0.72
C PRO A 49 -4.04 -15.03 -0.27
N GLU A 50 -4.72 -14.01 -0.81
CA GLU A 50 -4.12 -13.00 -1.68
C GLU A 50 -2.99 -12.21 -1.01
N TYR A 51 -3.15 -11.89 0.28
CA TYR A 51 -2.14 -11.17 1.06
C TYR A 51 -1.01 -12.10 1.50
N LYS A 52 -1.34 -13.30 2.01
CA LYS A 52 -0.35 -14.32 2.41
C LYS A 52 0.52 -14.81 1.25
N SER A 53 -0.02 -14.90 0.04
CA SER A 53 0.76 -15.25 -1.15
C SER A 53 1.80 -14.18 -1.52
N LYS A 54 1.53 -12.90 -1.23
CA LYS A 54 2.49 -11.80 -1.46
C LYS A 54 3.42 -11.57 -0.28
N PHE A 55 2.92 -11.77 0.94
CA PHE A 55 3.62 -11.52 2.19
C PHE A 55 3.49 -12.76 3.08
N SER A 56 4.38 -13.73 2.87
CA SER A 56 4.33 -15.04 3.55
C SER A 56 4.39 -14.94 5.08
N TYR A 57 4.92 -13.84 5.62
CA TYR A 57 4.98 -13.57 7.06
C TYR A 57 3.68 -13.00 7.65
N GLY A 58 2.67 -12.67 6.83
CA GLY A 58 1.42 -12.06 7.29
C GLY A 58 1.60 -10.68 7.93
N LYS A 59 2.76 -10.04 7.70
CA LYS A 59 3.09 -8.70 8.18
C LYS A 59 2.98 -7.69 7.04
N MET A 60 2.60 -6.45 7.40
CA MET A 60 2.72 -5.25 6.55
C MET A 60 4.11 -4.65 6.72
#